data_AF-A0A7L8S6F4-F1
#
_entry.id   AF-A0A7L8S6F4-F1
#
_cell.length_a   1.000
_cell.length_b   1.000
_cell.length_c   1.000
_cell.angle_alpha   90.00
_cell.angle_beta   90.00
_cell.angle_gamma   90.00
#
_symmetry.space_group_name_H-M   'P 1'
#
loop_
_entity.id
_entity.type
_entity.pdbx_description
1 polymer ?
#
loop_
_entity_poly.entity_id
_entity_poly.type
_entity_poly.pdbx_seq_one_letter_code
_entity_poly.pdbx_strand_id
1 'polypeptide(L)'
;MVETLMPSITRRNLLSTAAASISASNVPLAGSTSPPLQEGNHSDPVLPLWEKWFTTHKHCGELCRQQQRLETRLFEIVRDLTDDERDEAWNAADEALGYSRACQAEAEIMNEEQSLVKALWNTPARSLVGIIAKLHSVVECEDPGDTLKITPWPELRSILTDLVQLNDRGRTI
;
A
#
# COMPACT_ATOMS: atom_id res chain seq x y z
N MET A 1 -40.69 -6.36 7.68
CA MET A 1 -39.43 -5.77 7.15
C MET A 1 -38.39 -6.87 7.12
N VAL A 2 -38.04 -7.36 5.92
CA VAL A 2 -36.99 -8.37 5.79
C VAL A 2 -35.69 -7.61 5.60
N GLU A 3 -34.94 -7.47 6.69
CA GLU A 3 -33.60 -6.88 6.69
C GLU A 3 -32.70 -7.83 5.88
N THR A 4 -32.46 -7.51 4.61
CA THR A 4 -31.59 -8.31 3.75
C THR A 4 -30.16 -8.03 4.16
N LEU A 5 -29.69 -8.78 5.16
CA LEU A 5 -28.29 -8.78 5.57
C LEU A 5 -27.47 -9.21 4.35
N MET A 6 -26.74 -8.28 3.72
CA MET A 6 -25.83 -8.61 2.63
C MET A 6 -24.89 -9.72 3.13
N PRO A 7 -24.80 -10.86 2.43
CA PRO A 7 -23.95 -11.95 2.87
C PRO A 7 -22.49 -11.45 2.93
N SER A 8 -21.81 -11.75 4.03
CA SER A 8 -20.40 -11.38 4.18
C SER A 8 -19.59 -12.00 3.03
N ILE A 9 -18.79 -11.18 2.35
CA ILE A 9 -17.92 -11.65 1.29
C ILE A 9 -16.76 -12.40 1.92
N THR A 10 -16.62 -13.66 1.54
CA THR A 10 -15.57 -14.58 1.96
C THR A 10 -14.71 -14.94 0.77
N ARG A 11 -13.51 -15.48 1.00
CA ARG A 11 -12.64 -15.98 -0.08
C ARG A 11 -13.38 -16.97 -1.02
N ARG A 12 -14.31 -17.77 -0.49
CA ARG A 12 -14.99 -18.84 -1.23
C ARG A 12 -16.11 -18.33 -2.14
N ASN A 13 -16.79 -17.24 -1.78
CA ASN A 13 -17.90 -16.69 -2.56
C ASN A 13 -17.54 -15.40 -3.31
N LEU A 14 -16.39 -14.76 -3.03
CA LEU A 14 -15.94 -13.50 -3.63
C LEU A 14 -16.11 -13.48 -5.16
N LEU A 15 -15.57 -14.48 -5.86
CA LEU A 15 -15.64 -14.54 -7.33
C LEU A 15 -17.08 -14.65 -7.85
N SER A 16 -17.93 -15.42 -7.17
CA SER A 16 -19.33 -15.58 -7.53
C SER A 16 -20.13 -14.31 -7.26
N THR A 17 -19.87 -13.64 -6.12
CA THR A 17 -20.49 -12.36 -5.77
C THR A 17 -20.11 -11.26 -6.77
N ALA A 18 -18.84 -11.21 -7.19
CA ALA A 18 -18.39 -10.29 -8.23
C ALA A 18 -19.08 -10.57 -9.57
N ALA A 19 -19.12 -11.83 -10.00
CA ALA A 19 -19.80 -12.23 -11.24
C ALA A 19 -21.30 -11.90 -11.24
N ALA A 20 -21.99 -12.09 -10.12
CA ALA A 20 -23.39 -11.73 -9.96
C ALA A 20 -23.61 -10.22 -10.06
N SER A 21 -22.72 -9.41 -9.47
CA SER A 21 -22.79 -7.94 -9.52
C SER A 21 -22.60 -7.40 -10.94
N ILE A 22 -21.66 -7.97 -11.70
CA ILE A 22 -21.46 -7.66 -13.13
C ILE A 22 -22.72 -8.03 -13.92
N SER A 23 -23.28 -9.21 -13.68
CA SER A 23 -24.48 -9.68 -14.39
C SER A 23 -25.71 -8.81 -14.09
N ALA A 24 -25.86 -8.36 -12.85
CA ALA A 24 -26.96 -7.49 -12.44
C ALA A 24 -26.87 -6.08 -13.06
N SER A 25 -25.65 -5.58 -13.30
CA SER A 25 -25.41 -4.25 -13.89
C SER A 25 -25.85 -4.16 -15.36
N ASN A 26 -26.06 -5.30 -16.02
CA ASN A 26 -26.48 -5.39 -17.43
C ASN A 26 -28.00 -5.55 -17.63
N VAL A 27 -28.78 -5.65 -16.54
CA VAL A 27 -30.25 -5.79 -16.62
C VAL A 27 -30.88 -4.40 -16.61
N PRO A 28 -31.71 -4.02 -17.62
CA PRO A 28 -32.45 -2.77 -17.58
C PRO A 28 -33.39 -2.77 -16.38
N LEU A 29 -33.15 -1.89 -15.41
CA LEU A 29 -33.97 -1.79 -14.22
C LEU A 29 -35.31 -1.13 -14.59
N ALA A 30 -36.33 -1.94 -14.86
CA ALA A 30 -37.70 -1.47 -14.97
C ALA A 30 -38.16 -0.91 -13.61
N GLY A 31 -38.17 0.42 -13.48
CA GLY A 31 -38.98 1.13 -12.49
C GLY A 31 -38.52 1.08 -11.03
N SER A 32 -37.22 1.02 -10.73
CA SER A 32 -36.76 1.20 -9.35
C SER A 32 -36.23 2.62 -9.15
N THR A 33 -37.05 3.49 -8.58
CA THR A 33 -36.63 4.77 -8.03
C THR A 33 -35.80 4.49 -6.78
N SER A 34 -34.53 4.14 -6.95
CA SER A 34 -33.59 4.12 -5.83
C SER A 34 -33.48 5.55 -5.31
N PRO A 35 -33.55 5.79 -3.98
CA PRO A 35 -33.22 7.10 -3.44
C PRO A 35 -31.83 7.48 -3.94
N PRO A 36 -31.59 8.75 -4.32
CA PRO A 36 -30.25 9.19 -4.67
C PRO A 36 -29.32 8.75 -3.54
N LEU A 37 -28.23 8.05 -3.88
CA LEU A 37 -27.18 7.71 -2.94
C LEU A 37 -26.90 9.01 -2.18
N GLN A 38 -27.21 9.04 -0.88
CA GLN A 38 -26.92 10.19 -0.06
C GLN A 38 -25.40 10.37 -0.14
N GLU A 39 -24.96 11.34 -0.92
CA GLU A 39 -23.64 11.95 -0.85
C GLU A 39 -23.55 12.65 0.52
N GLY A 40 -23.62 11.85 1.59
CA GLY A 40 -23.11 12.26 2.87
C GLY A 40 -21.63 12.54 2.62
N ASN A 41 -21.23 13.77 2.89
CA ASN A 41 -19.89 14.36 2.79
C ASN A 41 -18.85 13.65 3.69
N HIS A 42 -18.95 12.34 3.83
CA HIS A 42 -18.08 11.49 4.61
C HIS A 42 -16.88 11.19 3.74
N SER A 43 -15.83 11.99 3.91
CA SER A 43 -14.50 11.71 3.40
C SER A 43 -14.17 10.22 3.57
N ASP A 44 -13.65 9.60 2.51
CA ASP A 44 -13.34 8.18 2.53
C ASP A 44 -12.29 7.88 3.62
N PRO A 45 -12.56 6.97 4.56
CA PRO A 45 -11.69 6.70 5.69
C PRO A 45 -10.33 6.09 5.29
N VAL A 46 -10.20 5.57 4.07
CA VAL A 46 -8.95 5.03 3.53
C VAL A 46 -7.94 6.14 3.22
N LEU A 47 -8.40 7.34 2.83
CA LEU A 47 -7.51 8.40 2.35
C LEU A 47 -6.49 8.90 3.38
N PRO A 48 -6.86 9.26 4.62
CA PRO A 48 -5.86 9.68 5.61
C PRO A 48 -4.87 8.57 5.96
N LEU A 49 -5.29 7.30 5.92
CA LEU A 49 -4.40 6.15 6.12
C LEU A 49 -3.42 6.00 4.95
N TRP A 50 -3.90 6.19 3.71
CA TRP A 50 -3.08 6.12 2.51
C TRP A 50 -2.06 7.25 2.46
N GLU A 51 -2.45 8.49 2.77
CA GLU A 51 -1.54 9.64 2.77
C GLU A 51 -0.42 9.46 3.79
N LYS A 52 -0.79 9.02 5.00
CA LYS A 52 0.18 8.73 6.06
C LYS A 52 1.08 7.56 5.65
N TRP A 53 0.52 6.45 5.17
CA TRP A 53 1.28 5.31 4.69
C TRP A 53 2.26 5.71 3.58
N PHE A 54 1.82 6.47 2.57
CA PHE A 54 2.65 6.83 1.43
C PHE A 54 3.84 7.71 1.85
N THR A 55 3.61 8.65 2.77
CA THR A 55 4.69 9.46 3.34
C THR A 55 5.68 8.60 4.13
N THR A 56 5.18 7.70 4.99
CA THR A 56 6.02 6.78 5.77
C THR A 56 6.78 5.81 4.86
N HIS A 57 6.17 5.29 3.79
CA HIS A 57 6.78 4.40 2.80
C HIS A 57 7.96 5.07 2.09
N LYS A 58 7.81 6.33 1.68
CA LYS A 58 8.93 7.09 1.10
C LYS A 58 10.08 7.26 2.08
N HIS A 59 9.77 7.58 3.34
CA HIS A 59 10.79 7.72 4.38
C HIS A 59 11.48 6.38 4.70
N CYS A 60 10.73 5.28 4.74
CA CYS A 60 11.27 3.92 4.90
C CYS A 60 12.30 3.62 3.81
N GLY A 61 11.96 3.89 2.55
CA GLY A 61 12.89 3.73 1.43
C GLY A 61 14.12 4.63 1.50
N GLU A 62 14.02 5.83 2.07
CA GLU A 62 15.18 6.70 2.32
C GLU A 62 16.09 6.15 3.41
N LEU A 63 15.53 5.73 4.55
CA LEU A 63 16.31 5.16 5.65
C LEU A 63 16.99 3.85 5.25
N CYS A 64 16.31 2.98 4.51
CA CYS A 64 16.90 1.75 3.98
C CYS A 64 18.11 2.05 3.08
N ARG A 65 18.01 3.04 2.18
CA ARG A 65 19.15 3.47 1.37
C ARG A 65 20.30 4.04 2.19
N GLN A 66 20.01 4.72 3.30
CA GLN A 66 21.06 5.21 4.20
C GLN A 66 21.71 4.06 4.98
N GLN A 67 20.92 3.12 5.51
CA GLN A 67 21.43 1.93 6.19
C GLN A 67 22.35 1.14 5.24
N GLN A 68 21.94 0.87 4.00
CA GLN A 68 22.75 0.11 3.03
C GLN A 68 24.08 0.79 2.70
N ARG A 69 24.08 2.14 2.64
CA ARG A 69 25.31 2.92 2.45
C ARG A 69 26.23 2.79 3.65
N LEU A 70 25.70 2.86 4.87
CA LEU A 70 26.48 2.69 6.09
C LEU A 70 27.01 1.27 6.23
N GLU A 71 26.20 0.26 5.91
CA GLU A 71 26.59 -1.15 5.86
C GLU A 71 27.77 -1.37 4.90
N THR A 72 27.69 -0.79 3.70
CA THR A 72 28.78 -0.86 2.71
C THR A 72 30.07 -0.26 3.27
N ARG A 73 29.99 0.90 3.95
CA ARG A 73 31.17 1.56 4.54
C ARG A 73 31.74 0.75 5.71
N LEU A 74 30.88 0.21 6.55
CA LEU A 74 31.25 -0.62 7.69
C LEU A 74 31.96 -1.89 7.22
N PHE A 75 31.41 -2.55 6.20
CA PHE A 75 32.01 -3.70 5.56
C PHE A 75 33.40 -3.39 4.99
N GLU A 76 33.57 -2.28 4.27
CA GLU A 76 34.88 -1.88 3.73
C GLU A 76 35.92 -1.60 4.83
N ILE A 77 35.51 -1.10 6.00
CA ILE A 77 36.44 -0.89 7.13
C ILE A 77 36.93 -2.22 7.69
N VAL A 78 36.06 -3.23 7.80
CA VAL A 78 36.35 -4.45 8.54
C VAL A 78 36.75 -5.64 7.68
N ARG A 79 36.59 -5.57 6.34
CA ARG A 79 36.74 -6.72 5.42
C ARG A 79 38.10 -7.42 5.52
N ASP A 80 39.17 -6.66 5.72
CA ASP A 80 40.55 -7.18 5.68
C ASP A 80 41.15 -7.40 7.08
N LEU A 81 40.32 -7.30 8.14
CA LEU A 81 40.74 -7.49 9.53
C LEU A 81 40.64 -8.95 9.97
N THR A 82 41.52 -9.33 10.90
CA THR A 82 41.40 -10.62 11.61
C THR A 82 40.12 -10.64 12.45
N ASP A 83 39.64 -11.82 12.83
CA ASP A 83 38.38 -11.94 13.57
C ASP A 83 38.44 -11.21 14.93
N ASP A 84 39.60 -11.21 15.61
CA ASP A 84 39.80 -10.49 16.88
C ASP A 84 39.78 -8.96 16.71
N GLU A 85 40.35 -8.43 15.62
CA GLU A 85 40.36 -6.98 15.31
C GLU A 85 39.01 -6.48 14.77
N ARG A 86 38.22 -7.38 14.18
CA ARG A 86 36.94 -7.07 13.52
C ARG A 86 35.91 -6.53 14.51
N ASP A 87 35.75 -7.15 15.67
CA ASP A 87 34.72 -6.76 16.63
C ASP A 87 34.99 -5.37 17.22
N GLU A 88 36.25 -5.06 17.55
CA GLU A 88 36.65 -3.74 18.04
C GLU A 88 36.50 -2.67 16.95
N ALA A 89 36.97 -2.95 15.74
CA ALA A 89 36.84 -2.04 14.60
C ALA A 89 35.37 -1.81 14.20
N TRP A 90 34.53 -2.84 14.29
CA TRP A 90 33.09 -2.73 14.03
C TRP A 90 32.42 -1.80 15.03
N ASN A 91 32.65 -1.99 16.34
CA ASN A 91 32.05 -1.15 17.37
C ASN A 91 32.53 0.31 17.25
N ALA A 92 33.83 0.53 17.00
CA ALA A 92 34.37 1.87 16.81
C ALA A 92 33.82 2.55 15.54
N ALA A 93 33.71 1.81 14.45
CA ALA A 93 33.13 2.32 13.20
C ALA A 93 31.63 2.58 13.33
N ASP A 94 30.90 1.74 14.05
CA ASP A 94 29.49 1.96 14.35
C ASP A 94 29.28 3.21 15.21
N GLU A 95 30.10 3.44 16.24
CA GLU A 95 30.05 4.66 17.04
C GLU A 95 30.32 5.92 16.18
N ALA A 96 31.29 5.84 15.27
CA ALA A 96 31.66 6.95 14.40
C ALA A 96 30.63 7.22 13.28
N LEU A 97 30.06 6.18 12.68
CA LEU A 97 29.18 6.25 11.52
C LEU A 97 27.69 6.29 11.90
N GLY A 98 27.34 5.77 13.08
CA GLY A 98 25.98 5.65 13.58
C GLY A 98 25.15 4.59 12.86
N TYR A 99 25.75 3.45 12.47
CA TYR A 99 25.06 2.39 11.73
C TYR A 99 23.90 1.78 12.53
N SER A 100 24.12 1.38 13.78
CA SER A 100 23.10 0.83 14.67
C SER A 100 21.93 1.80 14.90
N ARG A 101 22.22 3.11 14.99
CA ARG A 101 21.16 4.14 15.08
C ARG A 101 20.34 4.24 13.79
N ALA A 102 20.98 4.12 12.63
CA ALA A 102 20.28 4.11 11.34
C ALA A 102 19.40 2.86 11.20
N CYS A 103 19.91 1.68 11.60
CA CYS A 103 19.13 0.44 11.64
C CYS A 103 17.92 0.54 12.58
N GLN A 104 18.10 1.15 13.76
CA GLN A 104 17.00 1.36 14.69
C GLN A 104 15.92 2.28 14.09
N ALA A 105 16.33 3.41 13.51
CA ALA A 105 15.39 4.34 12.87
C ALA A 105 14.63 3.67 11.71
N GLU A 106 15.32 2.90 10.88
CA GLU A 106 14.70 2.12 9.80
C GLU A 106 13.65 1.13 10.36
N ALA A 107 14.02 0.37 11.39
CA ALA A 107 13.11 -0.60 12.01
C ALA A 107 11.86 0.05 12.62
N GLU A 108 12.01 1.21 13.28
CA GLU A 108 10.89 1.97 13.84
C GLU A 108 9.92 2.44 12.76
N ILE A 109 10.43 3.00 11.65
CA ILE A 109 9.60 3.45 10.53
C ILE A 109 8.96 2.27 9.80
N MET A 110 9.67 1.18 9.59
CA MET A 110 9.14 -0.02 8.95
C MET A 110 7.98 -0.61 9.78
N ASN A 111 8.10 -0.61 11.10
CA ASN A 111 7.01 -1.05 11.98
C ASN A 111 5.79 -0.10 11.91
N GLU A 112 6.01 1.21 11.85
CA GLU A 112 4.92 2.18 11.63
C GLU A 112 4.24 1.95 10.27
N GLU A 113 5.03 1.81 9.20
CA GLU A 113 4.54 1.54 7.85
C GLU A 113 3.69 0.27 7.81
N GLN A 114 4.16 -0.81 8.44
CA GLN A 114 3.43 -2.08 8.52
C GLN A 114 2.10 -1.94 9.26
N SER A 115 2.05 -1.12 10.31
CA SER A 115 0.81 -0.81 11.01
C SER A 115 -0.17 -0.04 10.12
N LEU A 116 0.33 0.94 9.38
CA LEU A 116 -0.47 1.78 8.49
C LEU A 116 -1.04 0.99 7.30
N VAL A 117 -0.21 0.18 6.62
CA VAL A 117 -0.68 -0.64 5.50
C VAL A 117 -1.73 -1.64 5.98
N LYS A 118 -1.55 -2.25 7.16
CA LYS A 118 -2.55 -3.14 7.76
C LYS A 118 -3.86 -2.41 8.06
N ALA A 119 -3.80 -1.21 8.64
CA ALA A 119 -4.99 -0.40 8.89
C ALA A 119 -5.71 -0.01 7.60
N LEU A 120 -4.95 0.38 6.57
CA LEU A 120 -5.45 0.73 5.24
C LEU A 120 -6.20 -0.43 4.60
N TRP A 121 -5.65 -1.66 4.63
CA TRP A 121 -6.30 -2.83 4.05
C TRP A 121 -7.58 -3.24 4.79
N ASN A 122 -7.58 -3.14 6.11
CA ASN A 122 -8.73 -3.49 6.95
C ASN A 122 -9.86 -2.45 6.92
N THR A 123 -9.59 -1.23 6.46
CA THR A 123 -10.60 -0.15 6.36
C THR A 123 -11.37 -0.27 5.04
N PRO A 124 -12.69 -0.47 5.03
CA PRO A 124 -13.45 -0.52 3.78
C PRO A 124 -13.38 0.80 3.01
N ALA A 125 -13.03 0.76 1.73
CA ALA A 125 -13.15 1.91 0.85
C ALA A 125 -14.63 2.25 0.63
N ARG A 126 -14.97 3.54 0.65
CA ARG A 126 -16.35 4.03 0.47
C ARG A 126 -16.52 4.88 -0.79
N SER A 127 -15.45 5.06 -1.54
CA SER A 127 -15.37 5.85 -2.77
C SER A 127 -14.45 5.20 -3.79
N LEU A 128 -14.56 5.65 -5.05
CA LEU A 128 -13.64 5.25 -6.12
C LEU A 128 -12.18 5.66 -5.79
N VAL A 129 -11.98 6.84 -5.21
CA VAL A 129 -10.65 7.31 -4.78
C VAL A 129 -10.06 6.40 -3.70
N GLY A 130 -10.87 5.89 -2.77
CA GLY A 130 -10.43 4.92 -1.77
C GLY A 130 -10.01 3.57 -2.38
N ILE A 131 -10.70 3.12 -3.42
CA ILE A 131 -10.31 1.90 -4.17
C ILE A 131 -8.98 2.13 -4.91
N ILE A 132 -8.84 3.27 -5.58
CA ILE A 132 -7.59 3.70 -6.24
C ILE A 132 -6.44 3.71 -5.23
N ALA A 133 -6.64 4.31 -4.05
CA ALA A 133 -5.64 4.39 -2.99
C ALA A 133 -5.14 3.00 -2.54
N LYS A 134 -6.06 2.03 -2.37
CA LYS A 134 -5.68 0.65 -2.03
C LYS A 134 -4.89 -0.02 -3.14
N LEU A 135 -5.36 0.07 -4.38
CA LEU A 135 -4.66 -0.56 -5.51
C LEU A 135 -3.28 0.07 -5.74
N HIS A 136 -3.18 1.39 -5.65
CA HIS A 136 -1.91 2.12 -5.67
C HIS A 136 -0.95 1.59 -4.60
N SER A 137 -1.43 1.33 -3.38
CA SER A 137 -0.56 0.85 -2.31
C SER A 137 0.10 -0.50 -2.61
N VAL A 138 -0.60 -1.44 -3.28
CA VAL A 138 -0.01 -2.71 -3.74
C VAL A 138 1.05 -2.47 -4.79
N VAL A 139 0.71 -1.69 -5.83
CA VAL A 139 1.59 -1.49 -6.98
C VAL A 139 2.87 -0.77 -6.55
N GLU A 140 2.75 0.27 -5.74
CA GLU A 140 3.90 1.03 -5.26
C GLU A 140 4.79 0.22 -4.30
N CYS A 141 4.20 -0.63 -3.45
CA CYS A 141 4.97 -1.42 -2.47
C CYS A 141 5.78 -2.55 -3.13
N GLU A 142 5.21 -3.20 -4.13
CA GLU A 142 5.73 -4.47 -4.65
C GLU A 142 6.39 -4.34 -6.04
N ASP A 143 6.02 -3.32 -6.81
CA ASP A 143 6.68 -2.97 -8.07
C ASP A 143 6.96 -1.47 -8.18
N PRO A 144 7.76 -0.91 -7.24
CA PRO A 144 8.14 0.49 -7.32
C PRO A 144 8.91 0.74 -8.62
N GLY A 145 8.39 1.63 -9.46
CA GLY A 145 9.03 2.03 -10.72
C GLY A 145 8.68 1.18 -11.95
N ASP A 146 7.64 0.34 -11.90
CA ASP A 146 7.14 -0.43 -13.07
C ASP A 146 8.25 -1.28 -13.72
N THR A 147 8.96 -2.04 -12.89
CA THR A 147 10.05 -2.92 -13.31
C THR A 147 9.54 -4.34 -13.59
N LEU A 148 8.52 -4.80 -12.87
CA LEU A 148 7.99 -6.15 -12.96
C LEU A 148 7.01 -6.25 -14.13
N LYS A 149 7.37 -7.04 -15.14
CA LYS A 149 6.55 -7.30 -16.34
C LYS A 149 5.77 -8.61 -16.29
N ILE A 150 5.96 -9.39 -15.23
CA ILE A 150 5.22 -10.65 -15.02
C ILE A 150 3.81 -10.37 -14.49
N THR A 151 2.84 -11.19 -14.89
CA THR A 151 1.51 -11.21 -14.26
C THR A 151 1.65 -11.38 -12.74
N PRO A 152 0.91 -10.63 -11.91
CA PRO A 152 -0.25 -9.80 -12.27
C PRO A 152 0.06 -8.29 -12.46
N TRP A 153 1.32 -7.89 -12.50
CA TRP A 153 1.69 -6.48 -12.42
C TRP A 153 1.18 -5.62 -13.59
N PRO A 154 1.29 -6.06 -14.86
CA PRO A 154 0.67 -5.36 -15.98
C PRO A 154 -0.85 -5.19 -15.83
N GLU A 155 -1.55 -6.23 -15.35
CA GLU A 155 -3.00 -6.23 -15.18
C GLU A 155 -3.44 -5.29 -14.05
N LEU A 156 -2.72 -5.29 -12.92
CA LEU A 156 -2.98 -4.37 -11.80
C LEU A 156 -2.79 -2.90 -12.22
N ARG A 157 -1.76 -2.59 -13.02
CA ARG A 157 -1.55 -1.24 -13.56
C ARG A 157 -2.62 -0.83 -14.57
N SER A 158 -3.08 -1.77 -15.40
CA SER A 158 -4.21 -1.53 -16.31
C SER A 158 -5.46 -1.16 -15.53
N ILE A 159 -5.82 -1.93 -14.51
CA ILE A 159 -6.99 -1.66 -13.65
C ILE A 159 -6.84 -0.30 -12.98
N LEU A 160 -5.66 0.03 -12.44
CA LEU A 160 -5.42 1.32 -11.80
C LEU A 160 -5.63 2.48 -12.77
N THR A 161 -5.14 2.34 -14.00
CA THR A 161 -5.30 3.33 -15.07
C THR A 161 -6.78 3.58 -15.38
N ASP A 162 -7.57 2.51 -15.55
CA ASP A 162 -8.99 2.61 -15.85
C ASP A 162 -9.77 3.30 -14.72
N LEU A 163 -9.47 2.95 -13.46
CA LEU A 163 -10.11 3.57 -12.30
C LEU A 163 -9.80 5.07 -12.19
N VAL A 164 -8.56 5.49 -12.44
CA VAL A 164 -8.17 6.90 -12.45
C VAL A 164 -8.92 7.65 -13.56
N GLN A 165 -8.99 7.10 -14.77
CA GLN A 165 -9.73 7.73 -15.87
C GLN A 165 -11.23 7.87 -15.57
N LEU A 166 -11.84 6.87 -14.93
CA LEU A 166 -13.25 6.93 -14.52
C LEU A 166 -13.50 8.03 -13.48
N ASN A 167 -12.59 8.16 -12.51
CA ASN A 167 -12.67 9.18 -11.48
C ASN A 167 -12.56 10.61 -12.05
N ASP A 168 -11.72 10.80 -13.07
CA ASP A 168 -11.58 12.10 -13.72
C ASP A 168 -12.80 12.45 -14.56
N ARG A 169 -13.40 11.48 -15.27
CA ARG A 169 -14.66 11.69 -15.99
C ARG A 169 -15.80 12.09 -15.05
N GLY A 170 -15.93 11.41 -13.91
CA GLY A 170 -16.95 11.71 -12.90
C GLY A 170 -16.85 13.11 -12.27
N ARG A 171 -15.67 13.75 -12.30
CA ARG A 171 -15.46 15.12 -11.79
C ARG A 171 -15.80 16.22 -12.80
N THR A 172 -16.00 15.87 -14.07
CA THR A 172 -16.21 16.84 -15.18
C THR A 172 -17.66 17.00 -15.61
N ILE A 173 -18.58 16.28 -14.96
CA ILE A 173 -20.03 16.33 -15.15
C ILE A 173 -20.65 17.05 -13.95
#